data_AF-A0A949IBI7-F1
#
_entry.id   AF-A0A949IBI7-F1
#
_cell.length_a   1.000
_cell.length_b   1.000
_cell.length_c   1.000
_cell.angle_alpha   90.00
_cell.angle_beta   90.00
_cell.angle_gamma   90.00
#
_symmetry.space_group_name_H-M   'P 1'
#
loop_
_entity.id
_entity.type
_entity.pdbx_description
1 polymer ?
#
loop_
_entity_poly.entity_id
_entity_poly.type
_entity_poly.pdbx_seq_one_letter_code
_entity_poly.pdbx_strand_id
1 'polypeptide(L)'
;GWTDNTITFPVPVAAGSYQLGIINANGKKSVDTVTVTVGGTAPVRVPSQYATIQAAIDAAKPGDLVMVDAGTYNELVIMWKPVRLQGVGAASVIINAAKYPNPKLQGWRDSINSLFSIDTAGNVTGTPQVDPLPGQEITGGVILLEPSALSTEEGPGIAVVAKDPSLAPCSGPNNPLSSFTSADGATHHVRESNFNCARSRIDGVSVTGGDTGGGVYVNGWAHNLEISNNRVYGNAGSLTGGVRIGQAYLTDQNAPPAEGYGYNRNIKVHNNAITTNGTVESNGVIGGAAGLGMFAGTDNYQVTSNFVCGNYSMGDGGGIGHVGYSVRGTIANNQIVFNQSFYQASTVNGGGLLISGESAGAGGSTYGAGRNITIDANLIQGNHAAGGSGGGVRLQNTTGTDPDFRNNHVEMTNNMIVDNVAGFAGGGISLANANHVRIVNN
;
A
#
# COMPACT_ATOMS: atom_id res chain seq x y z
N GLY A 1 -31.02 -5.48 -16.84
CA GLY A 1 -31.47 -4.14 -17.23
C GLY A 1 -30.70 -3.10 -16.43
N TRP A 2 -30.66 -1.85 -16.88
CA TRP A 2 -30.02 -0.78 -16.13
C TRP A 2 -30.79 0.54 -16.28
N THR A 3 -30.74 1.37 -15.25
CA THR A 3 -31.17 2.77 -15.20
C THR A 3 -30.03 3.58 -14.60
N ASP A 4 -30.17 4.91 -14.57
CA ASP A 4 -29.18 5.80 -13.94
C ASP A 4 -28.91 5.46 -12.46
N ASN A 5 -29.87 4.82 -11.78
CA ASN A 5 -29.80 4.53 -10.35
C ASN A 5 -29.79 3.03 -10.03
N THR A 6 -29.90 2.13 -11.01
CA THR A 6 -30.07 0.70 -10.73
C THR A 6 -29.49 -0.15 -11.85
N ILE A 7 -28.65 -1.11 -11.51
CA ILE A 7 -28.19 -2.16 -12.42
C ILE A 7 -28.76 -3.49 -11.93
N THR A 8 -29.47 -4.19 -12.80
CA THR A 8 -30.01 -5.53 -12.55
C THR A 8 -29.37 -6.51 -13.52
N PHE A 9 -28.68 -7.50 -12.99
CA PHE A 9 -28.03 -8.55 -13.76
C PHE A 9 -28.27 -9.91 -13.09
N PRO A 10 -28.30 -11.01 -13.87
CA PRO A 10 -28.27 -12.36 -13.29
C PRO A 10 -26.94 -12.57 -12.57
N VAL A 11 -26.99 -12.84 -11.27
CA VAL A 11 -25.79 -13.17 -10.49
C VAL A 11 -25.24 -14.52 -10.99
N PRO A 12 -23.91 -14.65 -11.21
CA PRO A 12 -23.31 -15.93 -11.57
C PRO A 12 -23.71 -17.03 -10.59
N VAL A 13 -24.05 -18.23 -11.09
CA VAL A 13 -24.47 -19.36 -10.25
C VAL A 13 -23.30 -20.04 -9.54
N ALA A 14 -22.07 -19.87 -10.05
CA ALA A 14 -20.89 -20.46 -9.44
C ALA A 14 -20.40 -19.59 -8.27
N ALA A 15 -20.00 -20.25 -7.18
CA ALA A 15 -19.37 -19.57 -6.06
C ALA A 15 -18.02 -18.96 -6.52
N GLY A 16 -17.75 -17.73 -6.11
CA GLY A 16 -16.55 -17.01 -6.54
C GLY A 16 -16.61 -15.51 -6.31
N SER A 17 -15.51 -14.85 -6.65
CA SER A 17 -15.42 -13.38 -6.71
C SER A 17 -15.43 -12.94 -8.17
N TYR A 18 -16.31 -12.01 -8.50
CA TYR A 18 -16.50 -11.49 -9.85
C TYR A 18 -16.36 -9.96 -9.84
N GLN A 19 -15.97 -9.36 -10.97
CA GLN A 19 -15.92 -7.91 -11.12
C GLN A 19 -17.13 -7.41 -11.91
N LEU A 20 -17.91 -6.50 -11.34
CA LEU A 20 -18.98 -5.78 -12.03
C LEU A 20 -18.41 -4.53 -12.70
N GLY A 21 -17.91 -4.69 -13.92
CA GLY A 21 -17.41 -3.58 -14.74
C GLY A 21 -18.52 -2.86 -15.49
N ILE A 22 -18.47 -1.53 -15.50
CA ILE A 22 -19.30 -0.70 -16.38
C ILE A 22 -18.46 -0.33 -17.60
N ILE A 23 -18.98 -0.63 -18.80
CA ILE A 23 -18.36 -0.27 -20.08
C ILE A 23 -19.33 0.64 -20.82
N ASN A 24 -18.89 1.84 -21.18
CA ASN A 24 -19.73 2.76 -21.94
C ASN A 24 -19.74 2.39 -23.45
N ALA A 25 -20.54 3.11 -24.24
CA ALA A 25 -20.69 2.86 -25.68
C ALA A 25 -19.39 3.05 -26.50
N ASN A 26 -18.41 3.80 -25.99
CA ASN A 26 -17.11 3.98 -26.64
C ASN A 26 -16.06 2.95 -26.20
N GLY A 27 -16.45 1.93 -25.43
CA GLY A 27 -15.58 0.85 -24.98
C GLY A 27 -14.72 1.20 -23.77
N LYS A 28 -14.81 2.42 -23.21
CA LYS A 28 -14.12 2.76 -21.97
C LYS A 28 -14.78 2.07 -20.79
N LYS A 29 -13.95 1.45 -19.98
CA LYS A 29 -14.33 0.79 -18.73
C LYS A 29 -14.21 1.78 -17.56
N SER A 30 -15.07 1.64 -16.57
CA SER A 30 -14.88 2.29 -15.26
C SER A 30 -13.53 1.90 -14.66
N VAL A 31 -12.89 2.83 -13.95
CA VAL A 31 -11.63 2.57 -13.24
C VAL A 31 -11.90 1.66 -12.05
N ASP A 32 -12.67 2.18 -11.10
CA ASP A 32 -13.21 1.44 -9.97
C ASP A 32 -14.47 0.69 -10.41
N THR A 33 -14.52 -0.59 -10.05
CA THR A 33 -15.65 -1.47 -10.29
C THR A 33 -16.23 -1.92 -8.95
N VAL A 34 -17.07 -2.97 -8.93
CA VAL A 34 -17.55 -3.54 -7.67
C VAL A 34 -17.26 -5.04 -7.69
N THR A 35 -16.59 -5.54 -6.66
CA THR A 35 -16.44 -6.99 -6.50
C THR A 35 -17.77 -7.59 -6.03
N VAL A 36 -18.27 -8.59 -6.75
CA VAL A 36 -19.44 -9.38 -6.35
C VAL A 36 -18.94 -10.72 -5.81
N THR A 37 -19.18 -10.96 -4.52
CA THR A 37 -18.90 -12.26 -3.88
C THR A 37 -20.15 -13.13 -3.92
N VAL A 38 -20.05 -14.33 -4.50
CA VAL A 38 -21.12 -15.34 -4.52
C VAL A 38 -20.74 -16.52 -3.65
N GLY A 39 -21.59 -16.86 -2.68
CA GLY A 39 -21.38 -17.95 -1.72
C GLY A 39 -20.51 -17.58 -0.51
N GLY A 40 -20.04 -18.58 0.23
CA GLY A 40 -19.24 -18.41 1.45
C GLY A 40 -20.06 -18.23 2.73
N THR A 41 -19.38 -17.85 3.81
CA THR A 41 -20.01 -17.49 5.09
C THR A 41 -20.83 -16.21 4.93
N ALA A 42 -21.91 -16.09 5.71
CA ALA A 42 -22.70 -14.87 5.74
C ALA A 42 -21.81 -13.68 6.14
N PRO A 43 -21.91 -12.52 5.46
CA PRO A 43 -21.06 -11.38 5.76
C PRO A 43 -21.37 -10.79 7.13
N VAL A 44 -20.32 -10.33 7.81
CA VAL A 44 -20.41 -9.41 8.93
C VAL A 44 -20.78 -8.04 8.37
N ARG A 45 -21.81 -7.37 8.89
CA ARG A 45 -22.34 -6.13 8.30
C ARG A 45 -22.13 -4.89 9.16
N VAL A 46 -21.77 -3.78 8.51
CA VAL A 46 -21.61 -2.45 9.10
C VAL A 46 -22.54 -1.48 8.37
N PRO A 47 -23.40 -0.69 9.06
CA PRO A 47 -23.50 -0.59 10.51
C PRO A 47 -24.50 -1.57 11.15
N SER A 48 -25.17 -2.43 10.36
CA SER A 48 -26.37 -3.14 10.83
C SER A 48 -26.14 -4.16 11.95
N GLN A 49 -24.93 -4.74 12.03
CA GLN A 49 -24.53 -5.65 13.12
C GLN A 49 -23.51 -5.01 14.06
N TYR A 50 -22.54 -4.27 13.51
CA TYR A 50 -21.53 -3.54 14.27
C TYR A 50 -21.56 -2.08 13.86
N ALA A 51 -21.55 -1.17 14.84
CA ALA A 51 -21.65 0.27 14.57
C ALA A 51 -20.44 0.85 13.82
N THR A 52 -19.27 0.22 13.95
CA THR A 52 -18.01 0.68 13.38
C THR A 52 -17.35 -0.42 12.54
N ILE A 53 -16.51 -0.02 11.59
CA ILE A 53 -15.70 -0.93 10.78
C ILE A 53 -14.71 -1.66 11.68
N GLN A 54 -14.06 -0.95 12.61
CA GLN A 54 -13.09 -1.56 13.52
C GLN A 54 -13.71 -2.71 14.33
N ALA A 55 -14.87 -2.49 14.96
CA ALA A 55 -15.53 -3.52 15.76
C ALA A 55 -15.92 -4.76 14.94
N ALA A 56 -16.31 -4.57 13.67
CA ALA A 56 -16.58 -5.68 12.77
C ALA A 56 -15.32 -6.49 12.43
N ILE A 57 -14.17 -5.84 12.22
CA ILE A 57 -12.88 -6.51 11.98
C ILE A 57 -12.44 -7.28 13.21
N ASP A 58 -12.55 -6.69 14.40
CA ASP A 58 -12.13 -7.32 15.66
C ASP A 58 -12.94 -8.60 15.95
N ALA A 59 -14.24 -8.56 15.66
CA ALA A 59 -15.14 -9.70 15.83
C ALA A 59 -15.06 -10.76 14.71
N ALA A 60 -14.62 -10.38 13.51
CA ALA A 60 -14.54 -11.28 12.36
C ALA A 60 -13.46 -12.36 12.54
N LYS A 61 -13.66 -13.51 11.89
CA LYS A 61 -12.64 -14.55 11.78
C LYS A 61 -11.80 -14.32 10.51
N PRO A 62 -10.54 -14.81 10.47
CA PRO A 62 -9.74 -14.81 9.25
C PRO A 62 -10.52 -15.34 8.04
N GLY A 63 -10.61 -14.55 6.96
CA GLY A 63 -11.30 -14.88 5.71
C GLY A 63 -12.76 -14.43 5.60
N ASP A 64 -13.37 -13.98 6.70
CA ASP A 64 -14.74 -13.48 6.69
C ASP A 64 -14.88 -12.23 5.80
N LEU A 65 -16.10 -12.06 5.25
CA LEU A 65 -16.49 -10.86 4.51
C LEU A 65 -17.04 -9.84 5.49
N VAL A 66 -16.39 -8.69 5.60
CA VAL A 66 -16.93 -7.51 6.28
C VAL A 66 -17.55 -6.62 5.22
N MET A 67 -18.88 -6.63 5.14
CA MET A 67 -19.66 -5.84 4.19
C MET A 67 -20.04 -4.50 4.81
N VAL A 68 -19.60 -3.41 4.19
CA VAL A 68 -19.86 -2.04 4.65
C VAL A 68 -20.92 -1.41 3.76
N ASP A 69 -22.06 -1.08 4.35
CA ASP A 69 -23.15 -0.38 3.69
C ASP A 69 -22.79 1.09 3.45
N ALA A 70 -23.60 1.78 2.65
CA ALA A 70 -23.35 3.18 2.31
C ALA A 70 -23.34 4.08 3.55
N GLY A 71 -22.35 4.97 3.64
CA GLY A 71 -22.18 5.87 4.78
C GLY A 71 -20.79 6.51 4.84
N THR A 72 -20.65 7.45 5.77
CA THR A 72 -19.35 8.07 6.13
C THR A 72 -18.93 7.58 7.50
N TYR A 73 -17.77 6.93 7.54
CA TYR A 73 -17.17 6.30 8.71
C TYR A 73 -15.95 7.13 9.12
N ASN A 74 -16.07 7.87 10.22
CA ASN A 74 -14.96 8.69 10.74
C ASN A 74 -14.04 7.82 11.62
N GLU A 75 -13.27 6.93 11.00
CA GLU A 75 -12.43 5.93 11.69
C GLU A 75 -10.96 6.00 11.21
N LEU A 76 -10.04 5.49 12.05
CA LEU A 76 -8.69 5.09 11.65
C LEU A 76 -8.66 3.57 11.72
N VAL A 77 -8.93 2.91 10.60
CA VAL A 77 -9.19 1.47 10.58
C VAL A 77 -7.87 0.70 10.70
N ILE A 78 -7.81 -0.31 11.57
CA ILE A 78 -6.70 -1.24 11.73
C ILE A 78 -7.17 -2.63 11.30
N MET A 79 -6.78 -3.03 10.09
CA MET A 79 -6.95 -4.38 9.60
C MET A 79 -5.79 -5.26 10.06
N TRP A 80 -5.98 -5.91 11.22
CA TRP A 80 -4.98 -6.82 11.79
C TRP A 80 -5.29 -8.31 11.53
N LYS A 81 -6.49 -8.63 11.02
CA LYS A 81 -6.87 -9.98 10.53
C LYS A 81 -7.00 -9.96 9.01
N PRO A 82 -6.71 -11.10 8.32
CA PRO A 82 -6.92 -11.20 6.88
C PRO A 82 -8.41 -11.37 6.57
N VAL A 83 -9.16 -10.27 6.67
CA VAL A 83 -10.59 -10.20 6.31
C VAL A 83 -10.75 -9.66 4.89
N ARG A 84 -11.91 -9.90 4.29
CA ARG A 84 -12.33 -9.25 3.06
C ARG A 84 -13.21 -8.06 3.43
N LEU A 85 -12.60 -6.89 3.59
CA LEU A 85 -13.32 -5.63 3.78
C LEU A 85 -13.87 -5.16 2.42
N GLN A 86 -15.18 -5.06 2.33
CA GLN A 86 -15.87 -4.74 1.08
C GLN A 86 -16.97 -3.70 1.32
N GLY A 87 -16.85 -2.54 0.70
CA GLY A 87 -17.95 -1.60 0.59
C GLY A 87 -18.96 -2.01 -0.50
N VAL A 88 -20.20 -1.52 -0.38
CA VAL A 88 -21.22 -1.63 -1.45
C VAL A 88 -20.84 -0.87 -2.73
N GLY A 89 -19.82 -0.02 -2.68
CA GLY A 89 -19.25 0.71 -3.80
C GLY A 89 -18.46 1.93 -3.32
N ALA A 90 -17.31 2.21 -3.95
CA ALA A 90 -16.37 3.21 -3.44
C ALA A 90 -16.97 4.61 -3.33
N ALA A 91 -17.87 4.99 -4.24
CA ALA A 91 -18.55 6.28 -4.19
C ALA A 91 -19.52 6.45 -3.00
N SER A 92 -19.97 5.35 -2.39
CA SER A 92 -21.02 5.35 -1.37
C SER A 92 -20.51 5.05 0.04
N VAL A 93 -19.31 4.48 0.17
CA VAL A 93 -18.68 4.13 1.44
C VAL A 93 -17.44 4.98 1.62
N ILE A 94 -17.47 5.95 2.53
CA ILE A 94 -16.37 6.89 2.76
C ILE A 94 -15.75 6.62 4.13
N ILE A 95 -14.48 6.24 4.15
CA ILE A 95 -13.66 6.21 5.36
C ILE A 95 -12.94 7.56 5.45
N ASN A 96 -13.32 8.36 6.44
CA ASN A 96 -12.72 9.66 6.71
C ASN A 96 -11.68 9.55 7.83
N ALA A 97 -10.42 9.66 7.43
CA ALA A 97 -9.24 9.49 8.25
C ALA A 97 -8.81 10.78 8.98
N ALA A 98 -9.60 11.85 8.93
CA ALA A 98 -9.32 13.05 9.72
C ALA A 98 -9.15 12.69 11.21
N LYS A 99 -8.03 13.09 11.82
CA LYS A 99 -7.65 12.77 13.21
C LYS A 99 -8.47 13.52 14.28
N TYR A 100 -9.49 14.27 13.86
CA TYR A 100 -10.40 14.98 14.76
C TYR A 100 -11.60 14.10 15.13
N PRO A 101 -12.06 14.10 16.40
CA PRO A 101 -11.44 14.77 17.55
C PRO A 101 -10.21 14.02 18.08
N ASN A 102 -9.34 14.70 18.83
CA ASN A 102 -8.07 14.16 19.35
C ASN A 102 -8.14 12.74 19.98
N PRO A 103 -9.20 12.33 20.71
CA PRO A 103 -9.30 10.97 21.24
C PRO A 103 -9.26 9.87 20.18
N LYS A 104 -9.62 10.17 18.93
CA LYS A 104 -9.58 9.21 17.81
C LYS A 104 -8.16 8.72 17.54
N LEU A 105 -7.18 9.63 17.50
CA LEU A 105 -5.78 9.28 17.31
C LEU A 105 -5.23 8.52 18.53
N GLN A 106 -5.58 8.95 19.74
CA GLN A 106 -5.14 8.25 20.95
C GLN A 106 -5.63 6.80 20.99
N GLY A 107 -6.91 6.56 20.67
CA GLY A 107 -7.45 5.20 20.61
C GLY A 107 -6.72 4.33 19.58
N TRP A 108 -6.35 4.91 18.42
CA TRP A 108 -5.53 4.21 17.43
C TRP A 108 -4.14 3.85 17.98
N ARG A 109 -3.47 4.77 18.68
CA ARG A 109 -2.16 4.53 19.32
C ARG A 109 -2.23 3.41 20.35
N ASP A 110 -3.27 3.41 21.18
CA ASP A 110 -3.49 2.39 22.20
C ASP A 110 -3.69 1.00 21.56
N SER A 111 -4.47 0.92 20.48
CA SER A 111 -4.66 -0.32 19.71
C SER A 111 -3.37 -0.81 19.06
N ILE A 112 -2.57 0.07 18.46
CA ILE A 112 -1.28 -0.30 17.85
C ILE A 112 -0.31 -0.81 18.91
N ASN A 113 -0.12 -0.08 20.01
CA ASN A 113 0.76 -0.51 21.10
C ASN A 113 0.32 -1.86 21.66
N SER A 114 -0.99 -2.08 21.82
CA SER A 114 -1.54 -3.38 22.22
C SER A 114 -1.16 -4.48 21.23
N LEU A 115 -1.40 -4.31 19.93
CA LEU A 115 -1.11 -5.32 18.90
C LEU A 115 0.38 -5.68 18.83
N PHE A 116 1.29 -4.71 19.01
CA PHE A 116 2.74 -4.95 19.08
C PHE A 116 3.22 -5.37 20.48
N SER A 117 2.33 -5.46 21.47
CA SER A 117 2.65 -5.76 22.88
C SER A 117 3.69 -4.81 23.48
N ILE A 118 3.56 -3.51 23.20
CA ILE A 118 4.46 -2.46 23.67
C ILE A 118 3.84 -1.69 24.83
N ASP A 119 4.62 -1.47 25.90
CA ASP A 119 4.22 -0.59 27.01
C ASP A 119 4.42 0.90 26.70
N THR A 120 4.01 1.77 27.62
CA THR A 120 4.16 3.23 27.47
C THR A 120 5.61 3.71 27.45
N ALA A 121 6.56 2.86 27.79
CA ALA A 121 8.00 3.12 27.75
C ALA A 121 8.66 2.54 26.49
N GLY A 122 7.89 1.97 25.56
CA GLY A 122 8.40 1.44 24.30
C GLY A 122 8.99 0.03 24.41
N ASN A 123 8.78 -0.68 25.52
CA ASN A 123 9.30 -2.03 25.71
C ASN A 123 8.28 -3.09 25.26
N VAL A 124 8.74 -4.14 24.60
CA VAL A 124 7.93 -5.32 24.34
C VAL A 124 7.71 -6.08 25.65
N THR A 125 6.46 -6.21 26.08
CA THR A 125 6.09 -6.75 27.41
C THR A 125 5.35 -8.08 27.35
N GLY A 126 5.01 -8.57 26.15
CA GLY A 126 4.18 -9.75 25.98
C GLY A 126 4.37 -10.44 24.64
N THR A 127 3.41 -11.30 24.28
CA THR A 127 3.38 -11.95 22.97
C THR A 127 2.63 -11.07 21.98
N PRO A 128 3.32 -10.48 20.98
CA PRO A 128 2.68 -9.58 20.04
C PRO A 128 1.73 -10.32 19.09
N GLN A 129 0.61 -9.68 18.77
CA GLN A 129 -0.33 -10.12 17.74
C GLN A 129 0.20 -9.82 16.34
N VAL A 130 1.00 -8.77 16.17
CA VAL A 130 1.60 -8.38 14.88
C VAL A 130 3.09 -8.15 15.06
N ASP A 131 3.89 -8.43 14.04
CA ASP A 131 5.35 -8.35 14.16
C ASP A 131 5.91 -7.21 13.32
N PRO A 132 6.98 -6.56 13.78
CA PRO A 132 7.69 -5.59 12.96
C PRO A 132 8.49 -6.27 11.85
N LEU A 133 8.91 -5.48 10.86
CA LEU A 133 9.90 -5.91 9.89
C LEU A 133 11.30 -5.93 10.51
N PRO A 134 12.23 -6.77 10.02
CA PRO A 134 13.63 -6.70 10.41
C PRO A 134 14.22 -5.30 10.17
N GLY A 135 14.87 -4.71 11.19
CA GLY A 135 15.40 -3.35 11.12
C GLY A 135 14.34 -2.25 11.13
N GLN A 136 13.07 -2.57 11.41
CA GLN A 136 12.06 -1.55 11.68
C GLN A 136 12.23 -1.05 13.12
N GLU A 137 12.32 0.26 13.27
CA GLU A 137 12.35 0.86 14.59
C GLU A 137 10.98 0.73 15.27
N ILE A 138 10.99 0.13 16.46
CA ILE A 138 9.81 -0.14 17.30
C ILE A 138 10.05 0.37 18.73
N THR A 139 10.94 1.35 18.87
CA THR A 139 11.35 1.91 20.16
C THR A 139 10.98 3.38 20.22
N GLY A 140 9.92 3.70 20.96
CA GLY A 140 9.53 5.08 21.24
C GLY A 140 10.52 5.73 22.20
N GLY A 141 11.22 6.75 21.72
CA GLY A 141 12.00 7.62 22.58
C GLY A 141 11.12 8.40 23.56
N VAL A 142 11.13 7.99 24.84
CA VAL A 142 11.09 8.80 26.09
C VAL A 142 10.11 10.00 26.17
N ILE A 143 9.01 10.08 25.41
CA ILE A 143 7.97 11.10 25.62
C ILE A 143 6.57 10.50 25.44
N LEU A 144 5.72 10.69 26.45
CA LEU A 144 4.39 10.08 26.67
C LEU A 144 3.29 10.44 25.64
N LEU A 145 3.63 10.92 24.44
CA LEU A 145 2.65 11.41 23.46
C LEU A 145 2.79 10.87 22.03
N GLU A 146 3.75 10.01 21.72
CA GLU A 146 3.90 9.37 20.39
C GLU A 146 3.89 7.84 20.51
N PRO A 147 3.34 7.09 19.54
CA PRO A 147 3.37 5.65 19.52
C PRO A 147 4.81 5.18 19.30
N SER A 148 5.17 4.11 20.00
CA SER A 148 6.51 3.52 19.93
C SER A 148 6.74 2.72 18.64
N ALA A 149 5.66 2.30 17.99
CA ALA A 149 5.65 1.66 16.67
C ALA A 149 4.89 2.53 15.67
N LEU A 150 5.33 2.53 14.40
CA LEU A 150 4.66 3.24 13.30
C LEU A 150 4.52 4.77 13.53
N SER A 151 5.50 5.38 14.19
CA SER A 151 5.51 6.82 14.52
C SER A 151 5.51 7.73 13.27
N THR A 152 6.00 7.25 12.14
CA THR A 152 5.98 8.00 10.87
C THR A 152 4.71 7.72 10.03
N GLU A 153 3.91 6.74 10.43
CA GLU A 153 2.67 6.30 9.77
C GLU A 153 1.47 6.40 10.71
N GLU A 154 1.40 7.47 11.50
CA GLU A 154 0.32 7.63 12.47
C GLU A 154 -1.04 7.83 11.81
N GLY A 155 -1.98 6.93 12.15
CA GLY A 155 -3.39 7.08 11.80
C GLY A 155 -3.70 7.21 10.31
N PRO A 156 -3.26 6.26 9.46
CA PRO A 156 -3.79 6.15 8.10
C PRO A 156 -5.30 5.89 8.14
N GLY A 157 -5.99 6.15 7.03
CA GLY A 157 -7.39 5.74 6.89
C GLY A 157 -7.59 4.23 7.06
N ILE A 158 -6.67 3.43 6.51
CA ILE A 158 -6.58 1.99 6.77
C ILE A 158 -5.11 1.61 7.01
N ALA A 159 -4.79 1.15 8.21
CA ALA A 159 -3.55 0.48 8.55
C ALA A 159 -3.72 -1.04 8.40
N VAL A 160 -2.79 -1.71 7.73
CA VAL A 160 -2.70 -3.17 7.69
C VAL A 160 -1.42 -3.60 8.40
N VAL A 161 -1.59 -4.38 9.45
CA VAL A 161 -0.51 -4.95 10.26
C VAL A 161 -0.73 -6.45 10.39
N ALA A 162 0.33 -7.23 10.35
CA ALA A 162 0.22 -8.68 10.31
C ALA A 162 1.34 -9.37 11.10
N LYS A 163 1.10 -10.64 11.40
CA LYS A 163 2.05 -11.54 12.09
C LYS A 163 3.03 -12.12 11.08
N ASP A 164 4.31 -12.23 11.46
CA ASP A 164 5.29 -12.99 10.68
C ASP A 164 4.82 -14.46 10.63
N PRO A 165 4.57 -15.01 9.42
CA PRO A 165 4.10 -16.38 9.29
C PRO A 165 5.10 -17.43 9.81
N SER A 166 6.38 -17.09 9.95
CA SER A 166 7.40 -17.98 10.52
C SER A 166 7.21 -18.19 12.03
N LEU A 167 6.63 -17.20 12.73
CA LEU A 167 6.39 -17.21 14.17
C LEU A 167 5.01 -17.78 14.54
N ALA A 168 4.05 -17.76 13.62
CA ALA A 168 2.69 -18.28 13.85
C ALA A 168 2.09 -18.94 12.58
N PRO A 169 2.52 -20.17 12.22
CA PRO A 169 2.05 -20.85 11.03
C PRO A 169 0.56 -21.24 11.10
N CYS A 170 -0.10 -21.35 9.95
CA CYS A 170 -1.54 -21.65 9.86
C CYS A 170 -1.92 -23.06 10.36
N SER A 171 -0.98 -24.01 10.32
CA SER A 171 -1.16 -25.40 10.74
C SER A 171 0.17 -26.03 11.15
N GLY A 172 0.18 -26.94 12.13
CA GLY A 172 1.35 -27.77 12.47
C GLY A 172 1.40 -28.23 13.94
N PRO A 173 2.22 -29.26 14.28
CA PRO A 173 2.37 -29.77 15.65
C PRO A 173 3.11 -28.81 16.59
N ASN A 174 3.89 -27.87 16.03
CA ASN A 174 4.56 -26.78 16.75
C ASN A 174 3.70 -25.50 16.74
N ASN A 175 2.37 -25.63 16.79
CA ASN A 175 1.47 -24.49 16.92
C ASN A 175 1.19 -24.27 18.42
N PRO A 176 2.05 -23.57 19.18
CA PRO A 176 1.60 -23.08 20.46
C PRO A 176 0.42 -22.17 20.14
N LEU A 177 -0.75 -22.51 20.68
CA LEU A 177 -1.89 -21.62 20.74
C LEU A 177 -1.53 -20.44 21.67
N SER A 178 -0.51 -19.65 21.33
CA SER A 178 -0.19 -18.46 22.10
C SER A 178 -1.36 -17.50 21.95
N SER A 179 -1.83 -17.05 23.10
CA SER A 179 -2.96 -16.17 23.22
C SER A 179 -2.45 -14.74 23.36
N PHE A 180 -3.10 -13.85 22.63
CA PHE A 180 -3.00 -12.41 22.78
C PHE A 180 -4.28 -11.90 23.46
N THR A 181 -4.15 -10.91 24.33
CA THR A 181 -5.32 -10.19 24.86
C THR A 181 -5.29 -8.77 24.32
N SER A 182 -6.30 -8.39 23.54
CA SER A 182 -6.45 -7.05 22.97
C SER A 182 -6.75 -6.00 24.03
N ALA A 183 -6.63 -4.72 23.65
CA ALA A 183 -6.88 -3.58 24.52
C ALA A 183 -8.31 -3.57 25.14
N ASP A 184 -9.29 -4.18 24.47
CA ASP A 184 -10.66 -4.34 24.95
C ASP A 184 -10.89 -5.58 25.84
N GLY A 185 -9.84 -6.38 26.09
CA GLY A 185 -9.87 -7.56 26.95
C GLY A 185 -10.24 -8.86 26.24
N ALA A 186 -10.45 -8.88 24.92
CA ALA A 186 -10.74 -10.09 24.17
C ALA A 186 -9.48 -10.95 23.98
N THR A 187 -9.63 -12.28 24.09
CA THR A 187 -8.53 -13.23 23.86
C THR A 187 -8.56 -13.75 22.43
N HIS A 188 -7.44 -13.59 21.73
CA HIS A 188 -7.25 -14.01 20.35
C HIS A 188 -6.09 -14.98 20.20
N HIS A 189 -6.14 -15.81 19.16
CA HIS A 189 -4.95 -16.57 18.77
C HIS A 189 -4.02 -15.70 17.92
N VAL A 190 -2.71 -15.74 18.19
CA VAL A 190 -1.73 -14.95 17.42
C VAL A 190 -1.72 -15.26 15.92
N ARG A 191 -2.18 -16.45 15.51
CA ARG A 191 -2.30 -16.82 14.09
C ARG A 191 -3.44 -16.08 13.36
N GLU A 192 -4.37 -15.45 14.08
CA GLU A 192 -5.49 -14.72 13.46
C GLU A 192 -5.02 -13.55 12.59
N SER A 193 -3.81 -13.05 12.81
CA SER A 193 -3.15 -11.99 12.04
C SER A 193 -2.14 -12.51 11.01
N ASN A 194 -2.06 -13.83 10.78
CA ASN A 194 -1.24 -14.38 9.71
C ASN A 194 -2.02 -14.36 8.39
N PHE A 195 -1.60 -13.49 7.46
CA PHE A 195 -2.27 -13.26 6.18
C PHE A 195 -2.14 -14.42 5.18
N ASN A 196 -1.31 -15.44 5.45
CA ASN A 196 -1.32 -16.68 4.66
C ASN A 196 -2.49 -17.60 5.02
N CYS A 197 -3.16 -17.40 6.16
CA CYS A 197 -4.15 -18.35 6.65
C CYS A 197 -5.54 -18.17 6.04
N ALA A 198 -5.81 -17.02 5.43
CA ALA A 198 -7.08 -16.77 4.76
C ALA A 198 -6.94 -15.68 3.69
N ARG A 199 -7.96 -15.54 2.85
CA ARG A 199 -8.02 -14.49 1.83
C ARG A 199 -8.32 -13.13 2.48
N SER A 200 -7.57 -12.11 2.11
CA SER A 200 -7.79 -10.73 2.55
C SER A 200 -8.00 -9.79 1.36
N ARG A 201 -8.83 -8.76 1.57
CA ARG A 201 -9.09 -7.74 0.54
C ARG A 201 -9.53 -6.42 1.17
N ILE A 202 -9.14 -5.30 0.56
CA ILE A 202 -9.74 -3.98 0.78
C ILE A 202 -10.38 -3.56 -0.55
N ASP A 203 -11.70 -3.40 -0.57
CA ASP A 203 -12.41 -3.16 -1.82
C ASP A 203 -13.68 -2.33 -1.71
N GLY A 204 -13.94 -1.55 -2.76
CA GLY A 204 -15.19 -0.82 -2.89
C GLY A 204 -15.39 0.27 -1.84
N VAL A 205 -14.30 0.87 -1.33
CA VAL A 205 -14.35 1.98 -0.37
C VAL A 205 -13.62 3.22 -0.88
N SER A 206 -14.07 4.40 -0.44
CA SER A 206 -13.31 5.65 -0.51
C SER A 206 -12.51 5.86 0.77
N VAL A 207 -11.28 6.34 0.65
CA VAL A 207 -10.42 6.69 1.79
C VAL A 207 -9.88 8.11 1.59
N THR A 208 -10.17 9.00 2.53
CA THR A 208 -9.84 10.44 2.44
C THR A 208 -9.52 11.06 3.79
N GLY A 209 -8.85 12.21 3.78
CA GLY A 209 -8.64 13.04 4.96
C GLY A 209 -7.51 12.57 5.88
N GLY A 210 -6.71 11.60 5.44
CA GLY A 210 -5.49 11.19 6.13
C GLY A 210 -4.43 12.29 6.04
N ASP A 211 -3.59 12.38 7.07
CA ASP A 211 -2.42 13.26 7.13
C ASP A 211 -1.14 12.41 7.20
N THR A 212 -0.19 12.65 8.11
CA THR A 212 1.05 11.87 8.32
C THR A 212 0.96 10.36 7.98
N GLY A 213 -0.14 9.68 8.33
CA GLY A 213 -0.35 8.25 8.06
C GLY A 213 -0.67 7.83 6.62
N GLY A 214 -1.20 8.71 5.76
CA GLY A 214 -1.67 8.31 4.43
C GLY A 214 -3.14 7.86 4.36
N GLY A 215 -3.55 7.44 3.16
CA GLY A 215 -4.85 6.80 2.92
C GLY A 215 -4.83 5.35 3.37
N VAL A 216 -4.06 4.51 2.67
CA VAL A 216 -3.90 3.08 2.99
C VAL A 216 -2.43 2.79 3.22
N TYR A 217 -2.10 2.23 4.37
CA TYR A 217 -0.76 1.83 4.73
C TYR A 217 -0.72 0.36 5.09
N VAL A 218 0.19 -0.39 4.47
CA VAL A 218 0.44 -1.81 4.73
C VAL A 218 1.87 -1.95 5.23
N ASN A 219 2.05 -2.28 6.51
CA ASN A 219 3.37 -2.36 7.14
C ASN A 219 4.20 -3.52 6.55
N GLY A 220 3.81 -4.74 6.88
CA GLY A 220 4.60 -5.94 6.62
C GLY A 220 3.78 -7.20 6.87
N TRP A 221 4.25 -8.32 6.33
CA TRP A 221 3.68 -9.67 6.48
C TRP A 221 2.27 -9.87 5.93
N ALA A 222 1.71 -8.86 5.26
CA ALA A 222 0.34 -8.85 4.74
C ALA A 222 0.23 -9.62 3.41
N HIS A 223 0.75 -10.86 3.37
CA HIS A 223 0.83 -11.65 2.15
C HIS A 223 -0.53 -11.84 1.47
N ASN A 224 -0.52 -11.86 0.14
CA ASN A 224 -1.68 -12.12 -0.72
C ASN A 224 -2.84 -11.11 -0.56
N LEU A 225 -2.60 -9.95 0.09
CA LEU A 225 -3.59 -8.89 0.19
C LEU A 225 -3.91 -8.32 -1.20
N GLU A 226 -5.21 -8.21 -1.48
CA GLU A 226 -5.74 -7.53 -2.64
C GLU A 226 -6.32 -6.16 -2.24
N ILE A 227 -5.91 -5.10 -2.91
CA ILE A 227 -6.43 -3.74 -2.75
C ILE A 227 -7.02 -3.36 -4.09
N SER A 228 -8.36 -3.39 -4.20
CA SER A 228 -9.02 -3.23 -5.48
C SER A 228 -10.28 -2.38 -5.44
N ASN A 229 -10.58 -1.68 -6.54
CA ASN A 229 -11.82 -0.91 -6.67
C ASN A 229 -12.03 0.18 -5.60
N ASN A 230 -10.95 0.75 -5.07
CA ASN A 230 -11.02 1.81 -4.08
C ASN A 230 -10.83 3.19 -4.72
N ARG A 231 -11.31 4.22 -4.03
CA ARG A 231 -10.97 5.62 -4.33
C ARG A 231 -10.13 6.16 -3.17
N VAL A 232 -8.84 6.35 -3.37
CA VAL A 232 -7.93 6.88 -2.35
C VAL A 232 -7.54 8.29 -2.74
N TYR A 233 -8.07 9.29 -2.03
CA TYR A 233 -7.91 10.68 -2.44
C TYR A 233 -7.83 11.66 -1.28
N GLY A 234 -7.18 12.79 -1.51
CA GLY A 234 -7.14 13.90 -0.54
C GLY A 234 -6.47 13.52 0.77
N ASN A 235 -5.50 12.61 0.70
CA ASN A 235 -4.68 12.21 1.84
C ASN A 235 -3.28 12.82 1.69
N ALA A 236 -2.73 13.31 2.79
CA ALA A 236 -1.29 13.53 2.93
C ALA A 236 -0.64 12.26 3.50
N GLY A 237 0.69 12.17 3.54
CA GLY A 237 1.43 11.10 4.20
C GLY A 237 2.90 11.48 4.35
N SER A 238 3.62 10.93 5.33
CA SER A 238 5.03 11.26 5.54
C SER A 238 5.86 10.93 4.31
N LEU A 239 5.69 9.70 3.79
CA LEU A 239 6.37 9.21 2.59
C LEU A 239 5.45 8.91 1.42
N THR A 240 4.18 8.57 1.65
CA THR A 240 3.24 8.25 0.58
C THR A 240 1.85 8.59 1.06
N GLY A 241 1.16 9.49 0.34
CA GLY A 241 -0.16 9.94 0.75
C GLY A 241 -1.27 8.97 0.38
N GLY A 242 -1.21 8.35 -0.79
CA GLY A 242 -2.27 7.45 -1.26
C GLY A 242 -2.19 6.07 -0.64
N VAL A 243 -1.57 5.12 -1.36
CA VAL A 243 -1.44 3.72 -0.95
C VAL A 243 0.03 3.38 -0.77
N ARG A 244 0.41 2.92 0.41
CA ARG A 244 1.77 2.53 0.75
C ARG A 244 1.85 1.07 1.13
N ILE A 245 2.75 0.33 0.51
CA ILE A 245 3.06 -1.05 0.84
C ILE A 245 4.52 -1.15 1.25
N GLY A 246 4.77 -1.63 2.47
CA GLY A 246 6.10 -1.77 3.04
C GLY A 246 6.59 -0.54 3.81
N GLN A 247 7.74 -0.73 4.47
CA GLN A 247 8.45 0.30 5.21
C GLN A 247 9.68 0.77 4.44
N ALA A 248 9.89 2.08 4.37
CA ALA A 248 11.12 2.66 3.85
C ALA A 248 12.20 2.76 4.95
N TYR A 249 13.48 2.76 4.57
CA TYR A 249 14.60 3.09 5.44
C TYR A 249 14.75 2.17 6.67
N LEU A 250 14.59 0.87 6.47
CA LEU A 250 14.89 -0.12 7.50
C LEU A 250 16.39 -0.06 7.86
N THR A 251 16.71 -0.04 9.15
CA THR A 251 18.08 0.24 9.65
C THR A 251 19.05 -0.92 9.46
N ASP A 252 18.54 -2.15 9.44
CA ASP A 252 19.34 -3.39 9.43
C ASP A 252 19.07 -4.26 8.19
N GLN A 253 18.99 -3.66 7.01
CA GLN A 253 18.90 -4.44 5.79
C GLN A 253 20.21 -5.20 5.51
N ASN A 254 20.15 -6.51 5.71
CA ASN A 254 21.18 -7.45 5.27
C ASN A 254 21.16 -7.60 3.74
N ALA A 255 22.21 -8.22 3.20
CA ALA A 255 22.27 -8.56 1.78
C ALA A 255 20.99 -9.30 1.33
N PRO A 256 20.37 -8.89 0.22
CA PRO A 256 19.07 -9.40 -0.18
C PRO A 256 19.14 -10.90 -0.52
N PRO A 257 18.17 -11.72 -0.06
CA PRO A 257 18.04 -13.10 -0.51
C PRO A 257 17.74 -13.16 -2.01
N ALA A 258 18.11 -14.27 -2.67
CA ALA A 258 17.84 -14.48 -4.09
C ALA A 258 16.34 -14.39 -4.45
N GLU A 259 15.46 -14.82 -3.54
CA GLU A 259 14.00 -14.80 -3.69
C GLU A 259 13.34 -13.50 -3.20
N GLY A 260 14.13 -12.49 -2.82
CA GLY A 260 13.65 -11.27 -2.16
C GLY A 260 13.53 -11.41 -0.63
N TYR A 261 13.30 -10.29 0.06
CA TYR A 261 13.17 -10.28 1.54
C TYR A 261 11.89 -10.96 2.01
N GLY A 262 10.85 -10.92 1.19
CA GLY A 262 9.59 -11.58 1.41
C GLY A 262 8.77 -10.99 2.56
N TYR A 263 8.93 -9.71 2.85
CA TYR A 263 8.17 -8.96 3.87
C TYR A 263 6.71 -8.86 3.50
N ASN A 264 6.40 -8.46 2.27
CA ASN A 264 5.08 -8.57 1.67
C ASN A 264 5.21 -9.43 0.41
N ARG A 265 4.29 -10.37 0.18
CA ARG A 265 4.36 -11.28 -0.98
C ARG A 265 3.04 -11.31 -1.69
N ASN A 266 3.06 -11.30 -3.02
CA ASN A 266 1.87 -11.44 -3.87
C ASN A 266 0.80 -10.38 -3.62
N ILE A 267 1.22 -9.16 -3.23
CA ILE A 267 0.30 -8.02 -3.08
C ILE A 267 -0.25 -7.66 -4.45
N LYS A 268 -1.57 -7.41 -4.52
CA LYS A 268 -2.23 -6.94 -5.73
C LYS A 268 -2.89 -5.60 -5.46
N VAL A 269 -2.53 -4.59 -6.22
CA VAL A 269 -3.16 -3.26 -6.20
C VAL A 269 -3.71 -3.02 -7.59
N HIS A 270 -5.04 -3.08 -7.75
CA HIS A 270 -5.63 -2.92 -9.08
C HIS A 270 -7.00 -2.27 -9.12
N ASN A 271 -7.34 -1.63 -10.24
CA ASN A 271 -8.63 -0.97 -10.42
C ASN A 271 -8.94 0.11 -9.37
N ASN A 272 -7.91 0.72 -8.77
CA ASN A 272 -8.10 1.83 -7.83
C ASN A 272 -7.99 3.17 -8.57
N ALA A 273 -8.78 4.14 -8.13
CA ALA A 273 -8.55 5.55 -8.42
C ALA A 273 -7.74 6.15 -7.26
N ILE A 274 -6.49 6.51 -7.52
CA ILE A 274 -5.56 7.06 -6.54
C ILE A 274 -5.22 8.48 -6.96
N THR A 275 -5.91 9.45 -6.37
CA THR A 275 -5.93 10.81 -6.91
C THR A 275 -5.72 11.88 -5.86
N THR A 276 -5.02 12.96 -6.21
CA THR A 276 -4.89 14.14 -5.34
C THR A 276 -4.40 13.81 -3.93
N ASN A 277 -3.48 12.85 -3.80
CA ASN A 277 -2.77 12.58 -2.56
C ASN A 277 -1.41 13.29 -2.58
N GLY A 278 -0.86 13.54 -1.39
CA GLY A 278 0.37 14.30 -1.22
C GLY A 278 1.33 13.68 -0.23
N THR A 279 2.61 14.00 -0.35
CA THR A 279 3.56 13.81 0.76
C THR A 279 3.74 15.11 1.54
N VAL A 280 3.99 14.99 2.85
CA VAL A 280 4.25 16.15 3.72
C VAL A 280 5.64 16.15 4.39
N GLU A 281 6.30 14.99 4.50
CA GLU A 281 7.58 14.87 5.23
C GLU A 281 8.73 14.30 4.35
N SER A 282 8.47 13.91 3.10
CA SER A 282 9.47 13.31 2.20
C SER A 282 10.40 14.35 1.55
N ASN A 283 10.81 15.36 2.29
CA ASN A 283 11.49 16.55 1.80
C ASN A 283 12.83 16.24 1.10
N GLY A 284 12.82 16.15 -0.23
CA GLY A 284 14.02 15.90 -1.04
C GLY A 284 14.64 14.51 -0.86
N VAL A 285 13.89 13.54 -0.33
CA VAL A 285 14.38 12.16 -0.13
C VAL A 285 13.94 11.23 -1.28
N ILE A 286 14.69 10.15 -1.46
CA ILE A 286 14.35 9.07 -2.38
C ILE A 286 13.14 8.32 -1.81
N GLY A 287 12.00 8.36 -2.51
CA GLY A 287 10.85 7.50 -2.22
C GLY A 287 9.61 8.18 -1.64
N GLY A 288 9.29 9.38 -2.14
CA GLY A 288 8.04 10.07 -1.82
C GLY A 288 6.79 9.52 -2.54
N ALA A 289 6.92 8.68 -3.57
CA ALA A 289 5.86 7.85 -4.19
C ALA A 289 4.38 8.24 -3.91
N ALA A 290 3.97 9.49 -4.20
CA ALA A 290 2.87 10.12 -3.44
C ALA A 290 1.51 9.44 -3.66
N GLY A 291 1.26 8.95 -4.87
CA GLY A 291 0.08 8.15 -5.18
C GLY A 291 0.19 6.74 -4.62
N LEU A 292 1.13 5.96 -5.13
CA LEU A 292 1.29 4.54 -4.80
C LEU A 292 2.75 4.16 -4.62
N GLY A 293 3.11 3.76 -3.40
CA GLY A 293 4.47 3.36 -3.01
C GLY A 293 4.59 1.87 -2.75
N MET A 294 5.55 1.22 -3.42
CA MET A 294 5.97 -0.15 -3.21
C MET A 294 7.39 -0.13 -2.63
N PHE A 295 7.53 -0.41 -1.35
CA PHE A 295 8.79 -0.36 -0.62
C PHE A 295 9.44 -1.74 -0.49
N ALA A 296 10.70 -1.74 -0.05
CA ALA A 296 11.58 -2.89 0.04
C ALA A 296 10.93 -4.15 0.62
N GLY A 297 11.26 -5.30 0.05
CA GLY A 297 10.73 -6.59 0.46
C GLY A 297 9.28 -6.85 0.07
N THR A 298 8.71 -6.04 -0.83
CA THR A 298 7.40 -6.30 -1.41
C THR A 298 7.59 -7.12 -2.68
N ASP A 299 7.66 -8.44 -2.54
CA ASP A 299 8.01 -9.34 -3.64
C ASP A 299 6.79 -9.86 -4.40
N ASN A 300 6.97 -10.10 -5.71
CA ASN A 300 5.97 -10.62 -6.63
C ASN A 300 4.67 -9.80 -6.64
N TYR A 301 4.79 -8.48 -6.51
CA TYR A 301 3.64 -7.59 -6.51
C TYR A 301 3.08 -7.34 -7.90
N GLN A 302 1.80 -6.99 -7.94
CA GLN A 302 1.09 -6.59 -9.16
C GLN A 302 0.39 -5.26 -8.93
N VAL A 303 0.86 -4.22 -9.60
CA VAL A 303 0.21 -2.91 -9.66
C VAL A 303 -0.39 -2.78 -11.06
N THR A 304 -1.70 -2.99 -11.19
CA THR A 304 -2.32 -3.05 -12.52
C THR A 304 -3.63 -2.30 -12.66
N SER A 305 -3.90 -1.74 -13.84
CA SER A 305 -5.20 -1.12 -14.14
C SER A 305 -5.63 -0.02 -13.16
N ASN A 306 -4.70 0.66 -12.48
CA ASN A 306 -5.00 1.77 -11.60
C ASN A 306 -5.05 3.08 -12.38
N PHE A 307 -5.88 4.02 -11.92
CA PHE A 307 -5.86 5.40 -12.36
C PHE A 307 -5.17 6.25 -11.29
N VAL A 308 -3.93 6.65 -11.55
CA VAL A 308 -3.07 7.40 -10.63
C VAL A 308 -2.92 8.82 -11.17
N CYS A 309 -3.64 9.77 -10.57
CA CYS A 309 -3.79 11.11 -11.16
C CYS A 309 -3.65 12.26 -10.16
N GLY A 310 -2.87 13.29 -10.52
CA GLY A 310 -2.82 14.54 -9.76
C GLY A 310 -2.23 14.38 -8.36
N ASN A 311 -1.40 13.37 -8.12
CA ASN A 311 -0.70 13.21 -6.86
C ASN A 311 0.57 14.08 -6.83
N TYR A 312 0.94 14.55 -5.64
CA TYR A 312 2.03 15.50 -5.44
C TYR A 312 3.07 14.98 -4.44
N SER A 313 4.32 14.86 -4.87
CA SER A 313 5.44 14.45 -4.02
C SER A 313 6.41 15.60 -3.78
N MET A 314 6.78 15.79 -2.52
CA MET A 314 7.92 16.62 -2.08
C MET A 314 9.25 15.84 -2.11
N GLY A 315 9.20 14.55 -2.46
CA GLY A 315 10.35 13.69 -2.72
C GLY A 315 10.32 13.14 -4.14
N ASP A 316 11.10 12.08 -4.39
CA ASP A 316 11.05 11.40 -5.68
C ASP A 316 9.74 10.60 -5.85
N GLY A 317 9.17 10.55 -7.07
CA GLY A 317 7.99 9.76 -7.39
C GLY A 317 6.68 10.48 -7.08
N GLY A 318 6.10 11.19 -8.05
CA GLY A 318 4.78 11.83 -7.89
C GLY A 318 3.62 10.83 -7.98
N GLY A 319 3.61 9.99 -9.02
CA GLY A 319 2.56 8.98 -9.23
C GLY A 319 2.84 7.69 -8.48
N ILE A 320 3.52 6.76 -9.16
CA ILE A 320 3.88 5.44 -8.62
C ILE A 320 5.38 5.43 -8.32
N GLY A 321 5.77 4.88 -7.17
CA GLY A 321 7.16 4.66 -6.81
C GLY A 321 7.39 3.22 -6.36
N HIS A 322 8.34 2.56 -6.99
CA HIS A 322 8.98 1.36 -6.46
C HIS A 322 10.34 1.76 -5.88
N VAL A 323 10.53 1.52 -4.58
CA VAL A 323 11.66 2.05 -3.82
C VAL A 323 12.26 0.96 -2.93
N GLY A 324 13.52 0.64 -3.16
CA GLY A 324 14.23 -0.41 -2.43
C GLY A 324 14.13 -1.76 -3.11
N TYR A 325 14.83 -2.74 -2.54
CA TYR A 325 15.02 -4.02 -3.19
C TYR A 325 13.74 -4.88 -3.09
N SER A 326 13.14 -5.21 -4.23
CA SER A 326 12.13 -6.28 -4.32
C SER A 326 12.28 -7.07 -5.62
N VAL A 327 11.73 -8.29 -5.67
CA VAL A 327 11.84 -9.15 -6.84
C VAL A 327 10.49 -9.39 -7.52
N ARG A 328 10.52 -9.55 -8.85
CA ARG A 328 9.37 -9.98 -9.67
C ARG A 328 8.16 -9.04 -9.61
N GLY A 329 8.42 -7.75 -9.43
CA GLY A 329 7.39 -6.72 -9.45
C GLY A 329 6.83 -6.45 -10.85
N THR A 330 5.51 -6.28 -10.96
CA THR A 330 4.85 -5.92 -12.22
C THR A 330 4.04 -4.64 -12.05
N ILE A 331 4.29 -3.65 -12.91
CA ILE A 331 3.54 -2.41 -13.03
C ILE A 331 2.97 -2.36 -14.44
N ALA A 332 1.69 -2.69 -14.63
CA ALA A 332 1.15 -2.84 -15.97
C ALA A 332 -0.27 -2.31 -16.18
N ASN A 333 -0.56 -1.80 -17.37
CA ASN A 333 -1.89 -1.31 -17.75
C ASN A 333 -2.43 -0.17 -16.87
N ASN A 334 -1.56 0.57 -16.18
CA ASN A 334 -1.97 1.72 -15.36
C ASN A 334 -2.08 2.98 -16.22
N GLN A 335 -2.92 3.91 -15.78
CA GLN A 335 -2.93 5.29 -16.25
C GLN A 335 -2.27 6.14 -15.17
N ILE A 336 -1.05 6.60 -15.45
CA ILE A 336 -0.22 7.41 -14.55
C ILE A 336 -0.15 8.81 -15.15
N VAL A 337 -1.05 9.69 -14.72
CA VAL A 337 -1.30 10.95 -15.42
C VAL A 337 -1.26 12.18 -14.53
N PHE A 338 -0.67 13.26 -15.02
CA PHE A 338 -0.68 14.58 -14.33
C PHE A 338 -0.17 14.55 -12.88
N ASN A 339 0.72 13.63 -12.53
CA ASN A 339 1.35 13.60 -11.22
C ASN A 339 2.59 14.50 -11.21
N GLN A 340 2.93 15.01 -10.04
CA GLN A 340 4.02 15.96 -9.88
C GLN A 340 4.98 15.54 -8.77
N SER A 341 6.27 15.68 -9.03
CA SER A 341 7.33 15.66 -8.02
C SER A 341 7.99 17.05 -8.01
N PHE A 342 7.95 17.74 -6.88
CA PHE A 342 8.51 19.08 -6.72
C PHE A 342 8.88 19.39 -5.28
N TYR A 343 10.07 19.96 -5.10
CA TYR A 343 10.50 20.54 -3.85
C TYR A 343 11.38 21.76 -4.14
N GLN A 344 11.20 22.84 -3.40
CA GLN A 344 11.89 24.10 -3.65
C GLN A 344 13.37 24.05 -3.24
N ALA A 345 13.68 23.32 -2.16
CA ALA A 345 15.02 23.34 -1.56
C ALA A 345 15.98 22.30 -2.14
N SER A 346 15.48 21.31 -2.90
CA SER A 346 16.31 20.29 -3.53
C SER A 346 15.66 19.75 -4.80
N THR A 347 16.47 19.15 -5.67
CA THR A 347 16.00 18.50 -6.89
C THR A 347 15.36 17.16 -6.55
N VAL A 348 14.15 16.93 -7.06
CA VAL A 348 13.39 15.67 -6.94
C VAL A 348 12.99 15.17 -8.31
N ASN A 349 12.81 13.85 -8.45
CA ASN A 349 12.78 13.15 -9.73
C ASN A 349 11.57 12.22 -9.85
N GLY A 350 11.21 11.82 -11.07
CA GLY A 350 10.14 10.84 -11.31
C GLY A 350 8.77 11.44 -11.09
N GLY A 351 8.27 12.24 -12.03
CA GLY A 351 6.92 12.82 -11.92
C GLY A 351 5.84 11.73 -11.94
N GLY A 352 5.87 10.87 -12.96
CA GLY A 352 4.90 9.79 -13.14
C GLY A 352 5.28 8.52 -12.40
N LEU A 353 6.37 7.88 -12.83
CA LEU A 353 6.85 6.59 -12.32
C LEU A 353 8.31 6.67 -11.88
N LEU A 354 8.60 6.18 -10.68
CA LEU A 354 9.94 6.01 -10.15
C LEU A 354 10.23 4.53 -9.90
N ILE A 355 11.35 4.03 -10.40
CA ILE A 355 11.98 2.80 -9.91
C ILE A 355 13.33 3.20 -9.33
N SER A 356 13.49 3.01 -8.03
CA SER A 356 14.68 3.42 -7.31
C SER A 356 15.17 2.34 -6.37
N GLY A 357 16.49 2.19 -6.27
CA GLY A 357 17.06 1.68 -5.02
C GLY A 357 16.76 2.67 -3.89
N GLU A 358 16.49 2.18 -2.70
CA GLU A 358 16.30 3.04 -1.53
C GLU A 358 17.65 3.61 -1.06
N SER A 359 17.62 4.75 -0.37
CA SER A 359 18.83 5.24 0.30
C SER A 359 19.19 4.27 1.43
N ALA A 360 20.45 3.83 1.48
CA ALA A 360 20.90 3.01 2.60
C ALA A 360 20.94 3.83 3.89
N GLY A 361 20.54 3.23 5.01
CA GLY A 361 20.75 3.79 6.34
C GLY A 361 22.23 4.03 6.62
N ALA A 362 22.54 5.04 7.44
CA ALA A 362 23.88 5.33 7.96
C ALA A 362 25.01 5.51 6.91
N GLY A 363 24.68 5.96 5.69
CA GLY A 363 25.67 6.22 4.63
C GLY A 363 26.18 4.96 3.91
N GLY A 364 25.47 3.84 4.05
CA GLY A 364 25.75 2.60 3.31
C GLY A 364 25.51 2.71 1.80
N SER A 365 25.76 1.62 1.08
CA SER A 365 25.36 1.51 -0.33
C SER A 365 23.98 0.89 -0.45
N THR A 366 23.16 1.40 -1.37
CA THR A 366 21.87 0.81 -1.71
C THR A 366 22.04 -0.58 -2.33
N TYR A 367 21.14 -1.53 -2.01
CA TYR A 367 21.08 -2.83 -2.71
C TYR A 367 20.40 -2.74 -4.08
N GLY A 368 19.89 -1.57 -4.45
CA GLY A 368 19.24 -1.32 -5.72
C GLY A 368 17.73 -1.51 -5.65
N ALA A 369 17.09 -1.47 -6.82
CA ALA A 369 15.64 -1.68 -6.94
C ALA A 369 15.27 -3.18 -6.93
N GLY A 370 16.25 -4.05 -7.16
CA GLY A 370 16.06 -5.49 -7.20
C GLY A 370 15.84 -6.03 -8.61
N ARG A 371 15.21 -7.21 -8.69
CA ARG A 371 15.33 -8.11 -9.85
C ARG A 371 14.00 -8.32 -10.56
N ASN A 372 14.06 -8.43 -11.89
CA ASN A 372 12.93 -8.78 -12.75
C ASN A 372 11.72 -7.85 -12.56
N ILE A 373 11.96 -6.55 -12.61
CA ILE A 373 10.88 -5.55 -12.55
C ILE A 373 10.34 -5.34 -13.96
N THR A 374 9.03 -5.51 -14.14
CA THR A 374 8.34 -5.36 -15.43
C THR A 374 7.43 -4.15 -15.41
N ILE A 375 7.56 -3.30 -16.42
CA ILE A 375 6.74 -2.10 -16.65
C ILE A 375 6.13 -2.24 -18.04
N ASP A 376 4.86 -2.61 -18.12
CA ASP A 376 4.24 -2.97 -19.41
C ASP A 376 2.92 -2.25 -19.67
N ALA A 377 2.72 -1.77 -20.89
CA ALA A 377 1.43 -1.27 -21.37
C ALA A 377 0.80 -0.16 -20.51
N ASN A 378 1.59 0.66 -19.82
CA ASN A 378 1.09 1.80 -19.05
C ASN A 378 0.92 3.03 -19.94
N LEU A 379 -0.10 3.85 -19.67
CA LEU A 379 -0.18 5.23 -20.16
C LEU A 379 0.47 6.15 -19.12
N ILE A 380 1.55 6.82 -19.50
CA ILE A 380 2.31 7.73 -18.64
C ILE A 380 2.26 9.11 -19.29
N GLN A 381 1.36 9.98 -18.82
CA GLN A 381 1.03 11.20 -19.55
C GLN A 381 0.99 12.46 -18.69
N GLY A 382 1.55 13.56 -19.18
CA GLY A 382 1.38 14.89 -18.57
C GLY A 382 2.00 15.03 -17.18
N ASN A 383 2.89 14.12 -16.78
CA ASN A 383 3.52 14.16 -15.47
C ASN A 383 4.70 15.15 -15.46
N HIS A 384 5.02 15.67 -14.28
CA HIS A 384 5.99 16.76 -14.13
C HIS A 384 7.01 16.47 -13.02
N ALA A 385 8.29 16.39 -13.39
CA ALA A 385 9.41 16.27 -12.44
C ALA A 385 10.01 17.63 -12.02
N ALA A 386 9.27 18.73 -12.22
CA ALA A 386 9.67 20.09 -11.90
C ALA A 386 11.15 20.40 -12.19
N GLY A 387 11.96 20.73 -11.17
CA GLY A 387 13.39 21.03 -11.35
C GLY A 387 14.30 19.83 -11.59
N GLY A 388 13.79 18.59 -11.53
CA GLY A 388 14.57 17.37 -11.68
C GLY A 388 14.33 16.60 -12.97
N SER A 389 14.49 15.28 -12.90
CA SER A 389 14.59 14.40 -14.06
C SER A 389 13.51 13.33 -14.10
N GLY A 390 13.19 12.83 -15.30
CA GLY A 390 12.24 11.73 -15.45
C GLY A 390 10.80 12.18 -15.24
N GLY A 391 10.30 13.10 -16.08
CA GLY A 391 8.93 13.59 -16.00
C GLY A 391 7.92 12.45 -16.02
N GLY A 392 8.04 11.58 -17.03
CA GLY A 392 7.28 10.35 -17.15
C GLY A 392 7.86 9.26 -16.26
N VAL A 393 9.08 8.81 -16.57
CA VAL A 393 9.74 7.69 -15.89
C VAL A 393 11.15 8.06 -15.43
N ARG A 394 11.46 7.72 -14.18
CA ARG A 394 12.80 7.78 -13.61
C ARG A 394 13.25 6.39 -13.15
N LEU A 395 14.35 5.91 -13.69
CA LEU A 395 15.09 4.75 -13.17
C LEU A 395 16.37 5.26 -12.52
N GLN A 396 16.53 5.01 -11.22
CA GLN A 396 17.74 5.43 -10.52
C GLN A 396 18.27 4.41 -9.53
N ASN A 397 19.59 4.30 -9.42
CA ASN A 397 20.23 3.38 -8.48
C ASN A 397 19.66 1.96 -8.56
N THR A 398 19.35 1.44 -9.76
CA THR A 398 18.63 0.15 -9.87
C THR A 398 19.53 -1.04 -9.55
N THR A 399 20.83 -0.88 -9.74
CA THR A 399 21.84 -1.94 -9.58
C THR A 399 22.30 -2.11 -8.14
N GLY A 400 22.59 -1.00 -7.46
CA GLY A 400 23.12 -1.02 -6.09
C GLY A 400 24.36 -1.92 -5.91
N THR A 401 24.53 -2.46 -4.71
CA THR A 401 25.56 -3.44 -4.31
C THR A 401 25.03 -4.87 -4.25
N ASP A 402 23.94 -5.18 -4.97
CA ASP A 402 23.46 -6.56 -5.06
C ASP A 402 24.56 -7.49 -5.59
N PRO A 403 24.94 -8.57 -4.88
CA PRO A 403 25.93 -9.53 -5.36
C PRO A 403 25.57 -10.19 -6.70
N ASP A 404 24.29 -10.23 -7.07
CA ASP A 404 23.81 -10.77 -8.34
C ASP A 404 23.16 -9.68 -9.22
N PHE A 405 23.80 -8.51 -9.23
CA PHE A 405 23.38 -7.34 -10.01
C PHE A 405 23.21 -7.56 -11.53
N ARG A 406 23.73 -8.67 -12.06
CA ARG A 406 23.53 -9.08 -13.47
C ARG A 406 22.06 -9.44 -13.74
N ASN A 407 21.33 -9.83 -12.71
CA ASN A 407 19.90 -10.14 -12.76
C ASN A 407 19.01 -8.97 -12.32
N ASN A 408 19.59 -7.79 -12.03
CA ASN A 408 18.85 -6.55 -11.75
C ASN A 408 18.28 -5.96 -13.04
N HIS A 409 17.38 -6.71 -13.68
CA HIS A 409 16.76 -6.36 -14.94
C HIS A 409 15.48 -5.57 -14.72
N VAL A 410 15.39 -4.42 -15.39
CA VAL A 410 14.15 -3.64 -15.51
C VAL A 410 13.70 -3.68 -16.96
N GLU A 411 12.52 -4.26 -17.19
CA GLU A 411 11.91 -4.36 -18.51
C GLU A 411 10.82 -3.31 -18.68
N MET A 412 10.90 -2.54 -19.76
CA MET A 412 9.88 -1.57 -20.16
C MET A 412 9.37 -1.91 -21.57
N THR A 413 8.11 -2.29 -21.67
CA THR A 413 7.48 -2.70 -22.94
C THR A 413 6.14 -2.03 -23.17
N ASN A 414 5.85 -1.64 -24.42
CA ASN A 414 4.51 -1.24 -24.85
C ASN A 414 3.89 -0.05 -24.08
N ASN A 415 4.69 0.74 -23.36
CA ASN A 415 4.17 1.88 -22.61
C ASN A 415 3.95 3.05 -23.56
N MET A 416 2.94 3.87 -23.30
CA MET A 416 2.69 5.12 -24.02
C MET A 416 3.16 6.28 -23.14
N ILE A 417 4.26 6.94 -23.50
CA ILE A 417 4.88 8.00 -22.69
C ILE A 417 4.74 9.34 -23.41
N VAL A 418 3.78 10.18 -22.98
CA VAL A 418 3.29 11.31 -23.76
C VAL A 418 3.26 12.60 -22.93
N ASP A 419 3.71 13.72 -23.49
CA ASP A 419 3.58 15.08 -22.91
C ASP A 419 4.09 15.24 -21.46
N ASN A 420 5.09 14.47 -21.07
CA ASN A 420 5.69 14.59 -19.74
C ASN A 420 6.81 15.65 -19.74
N VAL A 421 6.96 16.37 -18.62
CA VAL A 421 7.88 17.50 -18.47
C VAL A 421 8.89 17.23 -17.36
N ALA A 422 10.15 17.56 -17.62
CA ALA A 422 11.21 17.58 -16.63
C ALA A 422 12.07 18.84 -16.86
N GLY A 423 12.44 19.53 -15.79
CA GLY A 423 13.24 20.76 -15.87
C GLY A 423 14.73 20.52 -16.02
N PHE A 424 15.23 19.35 -15.62
CA PHE A 424 16.64 18.99 -15.76
C PHE A 424 16.89 18.04 -16.93
N ALA A 425 16.46 16.77 -16.84
CA ALA A 425 16.74 15.77 -17.88
C ALA A 425 15.64 14.71 -18.05
N GLY A 426 15.41 14.30 -19.29
CA GLY A 426 14.52 13.17 -19.62
C GLY A 426 13.06 13.41 -19.27
N GLY A 427 12.36 14.21 -20.09
CA GLY A 427 10.91 14.42 -19.95
C GLY A 427 10.13 13.11 -20.03
N GLY A 428 10.44 12.25 -21.02
CA GLY A 428 9.86 10.91 -21.14
C GLY A 428 10.48 9.90 -20.15
N ILE A 429 11.71 9.47 -20.43
CA ILE A 429 12.45 8.49 -19.61
C ILE A 429 13.81 9.10 -19.21
N SER A 430 14.21 8.89 -17.96
CA SER A 430 15.53 9.25 -17.44
C SER A 430 16.18 8.08 -16.70
N LEU A 431 17.46 7.80 -16.99
CA LEU A 431 18.24 6.72 -16.39
C LEU A 431 19.44 7.32 -15.62
N ALA A 432 19.68 6.90 -14.38
CA ALA A 432 20.90 7.23 -13.64
C ALA A 432 21.34 6.06 -12.76
N ASN A 433 22.59 5.60 -12.89
CA ASN A 433 23.06 4.40 -12.18
C ASN A 433 22.10 3.21 -12.38
N ALA A 434 21.66 3.02 -13.62
CA ALA A 434 20.73 1.98 -14.01
C ALA A 434 21.37 1.06 -15.04
N ASN A 435 21.67 -0.18 -14.64
CA ASN A 435 22.18 -1.23 -15.52
C ASN A 435 21.08 -2.23 -15.86
N HIS A 436 21.28 -3.00 -16.95
CA HIS A 436 20.36 -4.05 -17.41
C HIS A 436 18.91 -3.58 -17.60
N VAL A 437 18.75 -2.37 -18.14
CA VAL A 437 17.44 -1.82 -18.52
C VAL A 437 17.15 -2.17 -19.97
N ARG A 438 15.99 -2.78 -20.24
CA ARG A 438 15.51 -3.08 -21.60
C ARG A 438 14.26 -2.28 -21.91
N ILE A 439 14.34 -1.39 -22.91
CA ILE A 439 13.23 -0.54 -23.37
C ILE A 439 12.86 -0.96 -24.79
N VAL A 440 11.66 -1.50 -24.99
CA VAL A 440 11.20 -2.01 -26.30
C VAL A 440 9.78 -1.56 -26.58
N ASN A 441 9.55 -0.95 -27.75
CA ASN A 441 8.21 -0.53 -28.22
C ASN A 441 7.49 0.43 -27.25
N ASN A 442 8.13 1.53 -26.84
CA ASN A 442 7.56 2.55 -25.94
C ASN A 442 7.49 3.93 -26.59
#